data_AF-A0A358NDT3-F1
#
_entry.id   AF-A0A358NDT3-F1
#
_cell.length_a   1.000
_cell.length_b   1.000
_cell.length_c   1.000
_cell.angle_alpha   90.00
_cell.angle_beta   90.00
_cell.angle_gamma   90.00
#
_symmetry.space_group_name_H-M   'P 1'
#
loop_
_entity.id
_entity.type
_entity.pdbx_description
1 polymer ?
#
loop_
_entity_poly.entity_id
_entity_poly.type
_entity_poly.pdbx_seq_one_letter_code
_entity_poly.pdbx_strand_id
1 'polypeptide(L)'
;PPDNLHPLPSKNIDTGMGLERTASVLQGVPTNFHTDHLFPIVQAASEVTGKKYEYESEVGRRLRRITDHARASVFAIHENVYPGPKDARYVIKRLIRRAVLDGYQMNLREPFVYKLVEAVVEASKNPYPELQQTTKRVSEVIEAEEKAFFATIDGGMKRIDQLFTQMREESAVMVPGEAVAELNATYGVPPELLQTLSAEENFTFDWHGYRKAMDQHAIDSGAG
;
A
#
# COMPACT_ATOMS: atom_id res chain seq x y z
N PRO A 1 11.64 27.29 13.96
CA PRO A 1 12.31 28.59 14.19
C PRO A 1 13.82 28.38 14.44
N PRO A 2 14.70 29.18 13.84
CA PRO A 2 16.08 29.29 14.33
C PRO A 2 16.03 29.77 15.80
N ASP A 3 16.95 29.29 16.64
CA ASP A 3 17.10 29.60 18.08
C ASP A 3 16.13 28.95 19.10
N ASN A 4 15.43 27.88 18.74
CA ASN A 4 14.63 27.08 19.70
C ASN A 4 15.30 25.77 20.18
N LEU A 5 16.63 25.67 20.05
CA LEU A 5 17.37 24.49 20.53
C LEU A 5 18.17 24.86 21.77
N HIS A 6 17.71 24.39 22.93
CA HIS A 6 18.42 24.57 24.20
C HIS A 6 19.20 23.31 24.57
N PRO A 7 20.40 23.44 25.17
CA PRO A 7 21.13 22.30 25.68
C PRO A 7 20.28 21.54 26.70
N LEU A 8 19.94 20.28 26.38
CA LEU A 8 19.34 19.40 27.37
C LEU A 8 20.33 19.16 28.53
N PRO A 9 19.85 19.09 29.79
CA PRO A 9 20.68 18.87 30.97
C PRO A 9 21.32 17.47 30.98
N SER A 10 20.68 16.49 30.34
CA SER A 10 21.25 15.17 30.06
C SER A 10 21.34 14.96 28.54
N LYS A 11 22.44 14.38 28.09
CA LYS A 11 22.65 14.02 26.68
C LYS A 11 22.36 12.55 26.49
N ASN A 12 21.54 12.23 25.49
CA ASN A 12 21.19 10.87 25.12
C ASN A 12 21.84 10.50 23.78
N ILE A 13 22.01 9.21 23.54
CA ILE A 13 22.42 8.64 22.26
C ILE A 13 21.28 7.74 21.77
N ASP A 14 20.92 7.88 20.50
CA ASP A 14 19.91 7.06 19.81
C ASP A 14 20.57 6.44 18.57
N THR A 15 20.44 5.12 18.40
CA THR A 15 21.03 4.37 17.28
C THR A 15 19.98 3.48 16.65
N GLY A 16 19.93 3.44 15.33
CA GLY A 16 19.09 2.52 14.57
C GLY A 16 19.89 1.83 13.47
N MET A 17 19.74 0.50 13.37
CA MET A 17 20.34 -0.30 12.31
C MET A 17 19.23 -1.13 11.64
N GLY A 18 18.97 -0.87 10.37
CA GLY A 18 17.93 -1.58 9.63
C GLY A 18 18.27 -3.06 9.50
N LEU A 19 17.47 -3.93 10.12
CA LEU A 19 17.72 -5.37 10.17
C LEU A 19 17.78 -5.96 8.76
N GLU A 20 16.77 -5.72 7.92
CA GLU A 20 16.69 -6.31 6.59
C GLU A 20 17.79 -5.82 5.65
N ARG A 21 18.26 -4.58 5.83
CA ARG A 21 19.39 -4.04 5.07
C ARG A 21 20.72 -4.64 5.52
N THR A 22 20.90 -4.82 6.82
CA THR A 22 22.11 -5.45 7.36
C THR A 22 22.16 -6.92 6.95
N ALA A 23 21.02 -7.61 7.06
CA ALA A 23 20.86 -9.00 6.62
C ALA A 23 21.13 -9.16 5.12
N SER A 24 20.65 -8.26 4.25
CA SER A 24 20.91 -8.39 2.81
C SER A 24 22.40 -8.28 2.46
N VAL A 25 23.13 -7.39 3.14
CA VAL A 25 24.60 -7.28 3.00
C VAL A 25 25.29 -8.55 3.52
N LEU A 26 24.93 -9.02 4.72
CA LEU A 26 25.57 -10.20 5.33
C LEU A 26 25.28 -11.50 4.58
N GLN A 27 24.10 -11.63 3.97
CA GLN A 27 23.70 -12.78 3.17
C GLN A 27 24.16 -12.69 1.71
N GLY A 28 24.74 -11.56 1.29
CA GLY A 28 25.24 -11.37 -0.08
C GLY A 28 24.13 -11.31 -1.14
N VAL A 29 22.96 -10.80 -0.79
CA VAL A 29 21.79 -10.73 -1.69
C VAL A 29 21.52 -9.29 -2.17
N PRO A 30 21.06 -9.10 -3.41
CA PRO A 30 21.03 -7.76 -4.04
C PRO A 30 19.90 -6.84 -3.53
N THR A 31 18.97 -7.35 -2.73
CA THR A 31 17.86 -6.59 -2.17
C THR A 31 17.37 -7.22 -0.87
N ASN A 32 16.75 -6.40 -0.01
CA ASN A 32 16.12 -6.86 1.22
C ASN A 32 15.11 -7.98 0.97
N PHE A 33 14.42 -7.98 -0.17
CA PHE A 33 13.40 -8.98 -0.50
C PHE A 33 13.96 -10.37 -0.84
N HIS A 34 15.28 -10.51 -0.93
CA HIS A 34 15.95 -11.80 -1.11
C HIS A 34 16.59 -12.33 0.17
N THR A 35 16.37 -11.67 1.31
CA THR A 35 16.80 -12.23 2.59
C THR A 35 15.99 -13.47 2.93
N ASP A 36 16.59 -14.36 3.72
CA ASP A 36 15.93 -15.53 4.32
C ASP A 36 14.57 -15.23 4.96
N HIS A 37 14.41 -14.05 5.56
CA HIS A 37 13.16 -13.64 6.20
C HIS A 37 12.09 -13.16 5.20
N LEU A 38 12.45 -12.45 4.13
CA LEU A 38 11.46 -11.85 3.21
C LEU A 38 11.16 -12.71 1.98
N PHE A 39 12.14 -13.45 1.49
CA PHE A 39 12.00 -14.21 0.27
C PHE A 39 10.88 -15.26 0.31
N PRO A 40 10.64 -16.00 1.42
CA PRO A 40 9.50 -16.91 1.52
C PRO A 40 8.15 -16.23 1.30
N ILE A 41 8.00 -14.97 1.73
CA ILE A 41 6.77 -14.20 1.53
C ILE A 41 6.65 -13.73 0.07
N VAL A 42 7.77 -13.44 -0.60
CA VAL A 42 7.79 -13.14 -2.05
C VAL A 42 7.39 -14.38 -2.86
N GLN A 43 7.87 -15.56 -2.47
CA GLN A 43 7.48 -16.83 -3.08
C GLN A 43 5.99 -17.11 -2.88
N ALA A 44 5.47 -16.94 -1.66
CA ALA A 44 4.04 -17.06 -1.41
C ALA A 44 3.21 -16.07 -2.25
N ALA A 45 3.67 -14.82 -2.43
CA ALA A 45 3.02 -13.86 -3.32
C ALA A 45 3.06 -14.33 -4.79
N SER A 46 4.18 -14.90 -5.24
CA SER A 46 4.32 -15.49 -6.57
C SER A 46 3.33 -16.63 -6.80
N GLU A 47 3.19 -17.54 -5.83
CA GLU A 47 2.27 -18.68 -5.87
C GLU A 47 0.81 -18.24 -5.87
N VAL A 48 0.42 -17.39 -4.92
CA VAL A 48 -0.95 -16.90 -4.76
C VAL A 48 -1.41 -16.12 -5.99
N THR A 49 -0.51 -15.40 -6.65
CA THR A 49 -0.83 -14.63 -7.87
C THR A 49 -0.70 -15.44 -9.16
N GLY A 50 -0.10 -16.64 -9.10
CA GLY A 50 0.26 -17.42 -10.27
C GLY A 50 1.26 -16.72 -11.19
N LYS A 51 2.01 -15.72 -10.69
CA LYS A 51 2.99 -14.96 -11.47
C LYS A 51 4.40 -15.34 -11.08
N LYS A 52 5.25 -15.61 -12.06
CA LYS A 52 6.66 -15.92 -11.82
C LYS A 52 7.39 -14.68 -11.28
N TYR A 53 8.10 -14.86 -10.18
CA TYR A 53 8.98 -13.82 -9.66
C TYR A 53 10.27 -13.70 -10.48
N GLU A 54 10.52 -12.51 -11.02
CA GLU A 54 11.75 -12.15 -11.72
C GLU A 54 12.22 -10.79 -11.23
N TYR A 55 13.43 -10.71 -10.68
CA TYR A 55 13.89 -9.54 -9.91
C TYR A 55 13.77 -8.21 -10.67
N GLU A 56 14.20 -8.18 -11.94
CA GLU A 56 14.24 -6.98 -12.77
C GLU A 56 12.92 -6.66 -13.47
N SER A 57 11.92 -7.55 -13.40
CA SER A 57 10.66 -7.35 -14.10
C SER A 57 9.68 -6.50 -13.30
N GLU A 58 8.75 -5.85 -14.02
CA GLU A 58 7.63 -5.15 -13.40
C GLU A 58 6.77 -6.07 -12.55
N VAL A 59 6.62 -7.34 -12.95
CA VAL A 59 5.95 -8.36 -12.14
C VAL A 59 6.69 -8.59 -10.84
N GLY A 60 8.02 -8.76 -10.86
CA GLY A 60 8.80 -8.92 -9.63
C GLY A 60 8.72 -7.71 -8.72
N ARG A 61 8.71 -6.49 -9.29
CA ARG A 61 8.51 -5.25 -8.53
C ARG A 61 7.16 -5.20 -7.83
N ARG A 62 6.08 -5.61 -8.50
CA ARG A 62 4.73 -5.73 -7.93
C ARG A 62 4.67 -6.77 -6.81
N LEU A 63 5.27 -7.93 -7.02
CA LEU A 63 5.34 -8.99 -6.00
C LEU A 63 6.06 -8.51 -4.74
N ARG A 64 7.17 -7.77 -4.86
CA ARG A 64 7.86 -7.17 -3.71
C ARG A 64 7.00 -6.13 -2.97
N ARG A 65 6.26 -5.28 -3.70
CA ARG A 65 5.31 -4.33 -3.08
C ARG A 65 4.18 -5.05 -2.34
N ILE A 66 3.60 -6.08 -2.95
CA ILE A 66 2.57 -6.91 -2.31
C ILE A 66 3.12 -7.52 -1.01
N THR A 67 4.33 -8.10 -1.05
CA THR A 67 5.00 -8.65 0.14
C THR A 67 5.17 -7.62 1.25
N ASP A 68 5.68 -6.43 0.92
CA ASP A 68 5.90 -5.36 1.89
C ASP A 68 4.58 -4.86 2.52
N HIS A 69 3.57 -4.62 1.68
CA HIS A 69 2.27 -4.14 2.12
C HIS A 69 1.51 -5.19 2.95
N ALA A 70 1.63 -6.48 2.60
CA ALA A 70 1.09 -7.58 3.39
C ALA A 70 1.73 -7.63 4.78
N ARG A 71 3.08 -7.55 4.87
CA ARG A 71 3.79 -7.51 6.16
C ARG A 71 3.29 -6.36 7.03
N ALA A 72 3.32 -5.13 6.51
CA ALA A 72 2.90 -3.95 7.25
C ALA A 72 1.44 -4.06 7.73
N SER A 73 0.55 -4.56 6.88
CA SER A 73 -0.88 -4.71 7.21
C SER A 73 -1.11 -5.80 8.27
N VAL A 74 -0.40 -6.94 8.18
CA VAL A 74 -0.51 -8.03 9.15
C VAL A 74 -0.09 -7.58 10.55
N PHE A 75 1.08 -6.96 10.68
CA PHE A 75 1.56 -6.46 11.97
C PHE A 75 0.65 -5.35 12.53
N ALA A 76 0.20 -4.42 11.70
CA ALA A 76 -0.68 -3.36 12.16
C ALA A 76 -2.04 -3.88 12.66
N ILE A 77 -2.66 -4.82 11.94
CA ILE A 77 -3.95 -5.39 12.33
C ILE A 77 -3.79 -6.31 13.55
N HIS A 78 -2.66 -7.02 13.67
CA HIS A 78 -2.30 -7.75 14.88
C HIS A 78 -2.37 -6.82 16.11
N GLU A 79 -1.73 -5.65 16.02
CA GLU A 79 -1.72 -4.57 17.02
C GLU A 79 -3.02 -3.73 17.07
N ASN A 80 -4.14 -4.26 16.55
CA ASN A 80 -5.47 -3.63 16.58
C ASN A 80 -5.60 -2.31 15.80
N VAL A 81 -4.71 -2.04 14.84
CA VAL A 81 -4.86 -0.95 13.87
C VAL A 81 -5.61 -1.46 12.65
N TYR A 82 -6.93 -1.36 12.70
CA TYR A 82 -7.82 -1.80 11.62
C TYR A 82 -7.86 -0.81 10.45
N PRO A 83 -8.07 -1.27 9.20
CA PRO A 83 -8.29 -0.39 8.06
C PRO A 83 -9.50 0.52 8.31
N GLY A 84 -9.38 1.79 7.92
CA GLY A 84 -10.41 2.81 8.18
C GLY A 84 -10.15 4.10 7.40
N PRO A 85 -10.99 5.14 7.59
CA PRO A 85 -10.93 6.33 6.75
C PRO A 85 -9.93 7.40 7.20
N LYS A 86 -9.38 7.31 8.43
CA LYS A 86 -8.55 8.37 9.03
C LYS A 86 -7.22 7.85 9.59
N ASP A 87 -6.23 8.72 9.65
CA ASP A 87 -4.94 8.52 10.32
C ASP A 87 -4.24 7.19 9.96
N ALA A 88 -3.68 6.50 10.96
CA ALA A 88 -3.02 5.21 10.78
C ALA A 88 -3.95 4.17 10.13
N ARG A 89 -5.26 4.23 10.42
CA ARG A 89 -6.25 3.31 9.83
C ARG A 89 -6.38 3.51 8.32
N TYR A 90 -6.31 4.76 7.85
CA TYR A 90 -6.26 5.07 6.43
C TYR A 90 -4.99 4.53 5.77
N VAL A 91 -3.85 4.62 6.47
CA VAL A 91 -2.60 4.06 5.96
C VAL A 91 -2.73 2.54 5.74
N ILE A 92 -3.29 1.80 6.70
CA ILE A 92 -3.47 0.33 6.57
C ILE A 92 -4.45 0.01 5.44
N LYS A 93 -5.59 0.71 5.38
CA LYS A 93 -6.55 0.60 4.27
C LYS A 93 -5.89 0.82 2.91
N ARG A 94 -5.06 1.87 2.80
CA ARG A 94 -4.33 2.22 1.58
C ARG A 94 -3.32 1.14 1.19
N LEU A 95 -2.57 0.57 2.13
CA LEU A 95 -1.57 -0.48 1.85
C LEU A 95 -2.24 -1.74 1.31
N ILE A 96 -3.35 -2.19 1.91
CA ILE A 96 -4.13 -3.35 1.43
C ILE A 96 -4.62 -3.09 0.00
N ARG A 97 -5.25 -1.93 -0.25
CA ARG A 97 -5.77 -1.58 -1.58
C ARG A 97 -4.69 -1.50 -2.64
N ARG A 98 -3.50 -1.00 -2.30
CA ARG A 98 -2.34 -0.98 -3.21
C ARG A 98 -1.86 -2.39 -3.56
N ALA A 99 -1.84 -3.31 -2.60
CA ALA A 99 -1.52 -4.71 -2.88
C ALA A 99 -2.57 -5.36 -3.80
N VAL A 100 -3.86 -5.18 -3.50
CA VAL A 100 -4.97 -5.67 -4.33
C VAL A 100 -4.86 -5.20 -5.76
N LEU A 101 -4.57 -3.91 -5.93
CA LEU A 101 -4.42 -3.31 -7.22
C LEU A 101 -3.22 -3.85 -8.00
N ASP A 102 -2.08 -4.08 -7.33
CA ASP A 102 -0.94 -4.72 -7.97
C ASP A 102 -1.33 -6.09 -8.54
N GLY A 103 -2.14 -6.86 -7.81
CA GLY A 103 -2.76 -8.08 -8.31
C GLY A 103 -3.73 -7.82 -9.47
N TYR A 104 -4.59 -6.79 -9.37
CA TYR A 104 -5.55 -6.43 -10.40
C TYR A 104 -4.88 -6.11 -11.75
N GLN A 105 -3.79 -5.33 -11.74
CA GLN A 105 -2.99 -5.02 -12.92
C GLN A 105 -2.24 -6.26 -13.46
N MET A 106 -2.11 -7.31 -12.66
CA MET A 106 -1.62 -8.63 -13.06
C MET A 106 -2.74 -9.61 -13.46
N ASN A 107 -3.97 -9.12 -13.68
CA ASN A 107 -5.17 -9.87 -14.06
C ASN A 107 -5.80 -10.73 -12.95
N LEU A 108 -5.52 -10.45 -11.67
CA LEU A 108 -6.28 -11.06 -10.58
C LEU A 108 -7.63 -10.37 -10.44
N ARG A 109 -8.69 -11.15 -10.18
CA ARG A 109 -10.07 -10.65 -10.01
C ARG A 109 -10.75 -11.16 -8.74
N GLU A 110 -9.98 -11.82 -7.88
CA GLU A 110 -10.46 -12.35 -6.60
C GLU A 110 -9.53 -11.93 -5.46
N PRO A 111 -10.04 -11.82 -4.22
CA PRO A 111 -9.23 -11.63 -3.01
C PRO A 111 -8.08 -12.62 -2.92
N PHE A 112 -6.90 -12.12 -2.52
CA PHE A 112 -5.68 -12.91 -2.49
C PHE A 112 -4.67 -12.47 -1.42
N VAL A 113 -4.66 -11.20 -1.00
CA VAL A 113 -3.69 -10.68 -0.02
C VAL A 113 -3.85 -11.38 1.33
N TYR A 114 -5.08 -11.72 1.73
CA TYR A 114 -5.38 -12.46 2.96
C TYR A 114 -4.72 -13.85 3.01
N LYS A 115 -4.39 -14.44 1.85
CA LYS A 115 -3.67 -15.73 1.74
C LYS A 115 -2.19 -15.59 2.12
N LEU A 116 -1.65 -14.37 2.11
CA LEU A 116 -0.26 -14.10 2.49
C LEU A 116 -0.06 -13.98 4.00
N VAL A 117 -1.14 -13.89 4.78
CA VAL A 117 -1.07 -13.73 6.24
C VAL A 117 -0.29 -14.89 6.87
N GLU A 118 -0.54 -16.12 6.43
CA GLU A 118 0.15 -17.30 6.94
C GLU A 118 1.66 -17.25 6.65
N ALA A 119 2.06 -16.86 5.43
CA ALA A 119 3.46 -16.72 5.07
C ALA A 119 4.17 -15.63 5.90
N VAL A 120 3.50 -14.51 6.17
CA VAL A 120 4.05 -13.44 7.03
C VAL A 120 4.22 -13.93 8.48
N VAL A 121 3.23 -14.62 9.02
CA VAL A 121 3.28 -15.18 10.38
C VAL A 121 4.38 -16.22 10.48
N GLU A 122 4.49 -17.14 9.52
CA GLU A 122 5.51 -18.18 9.50
C GLU A 122 6.94 -17.58 9.45
N ALA A 123 7.15 -16.55 8.63
CA ALA A 123 8.43 -15.86 8.56
C ALA A 123 8.80 -15.12 9.86
N SER A 124 7.81 -14.77 10.69
CA SER A 124 7.98 -13.86 11.83
C SER A 124 7.74 -14.50 13.20
N LYS A 125 7.27 -15.75 13.28
CA LYS A 125 6.85 -16.39 14.53
C LYS A 125 7.94 -16.60 15.57
N ASN A 126 9.21 -16.66 15.17
CA ASN A 126 10.32 -16.85 16.11
C ASN A 126 10.55 -15.61 16.97
N PRO A 127 10.73 -14.40 16.39
CA PRO A 127 10.81 -13.17 17.18
C PRO A 127 9.44 -12.67 17.70
N TYR A 128 8.33 -13.02 17.03
CA TYR A 128 6.97 -12.56 17.36
C TYR A 128 5.97 -13.73 17.45
N PRO A 129 6.10 -14.63 18.44
CA PRO A 129 5.23 -15.81 18.58
C PRO A 129 3.75 -15.45 18.77
N GLU A 130 3.45 -14.28 19.32
CA GLU A 130 2.10 -13.74 19.52
C GLU A 130 1.31 -13.54 18.22
N LEU A 131 1.98 -13.37 17.07
CA LEU A 131 1.32 -13.21 15.77
C LEU A 131 0.37 -14.37 15.46
N GLN A 132 0.75 -15.59 15.86
CA GLN A 132 -0.02 -16.82 15.65
C GLN A 132 -1.41 -16.77 16.30
N GLN A 133 -1.57 -16.00 17.38
CA GLN A 133 -2.83 -15.90 18.12
C GLN A 133 -3.90 -15.12 17.34
N THR A 134 -3.49 -14.32 16.36
CA THR A 134 -4.38 -13.40 15.63
C THR A 134 -4.51 -13.73 14.14
N THR A 135 -3.80 -14.74 13.63
CA THR A 135 -3.74 -15.09 12.20
C THR A 135 -5.12 -15.12 11.55
N LYS A 136 -6.08 -15.80 12.17
CA LYS A 136 -7.46 -15.90 11.65
C LYS A 136 -8.14 -14.53 11.56
N ARG A 137 -8.13 -13.75 12.65
CA ARG A 137 -8.72 -12.41 12.70
C ARG A 137 -8.09 -11.48 11.65
N VAL A 138 -6.76 -11.48 11.56
CA VAL A 138 -6.02 -10.65 10.60
C VAL A 138 -6.40 -11.02 9.17
N SER A 139 -6.45 -12.32 8.86
CA SER A 139 -6.86 -12.83 7.55
C SER A 139 -8.28 -12.39 7.18
N GLU A 140 -9.25 -12.54 8.09
CA GLU A 140 -10.64 -12.11 7.88
C GLU A 140 -10.78 -10.59 7.65
N VAL A 141 -10.02 -9.77 8.38
CA VAL A 141 -10.02 -8.31 8.22
C VAL A 141 -9.46 -7.90 6.86
N ILE A 142 -8.34 -8.50 6.44
CA ILE A 142 -7.75 -8.20 5.14
C ILE A 142 -8.70 -8.65 4.03
N GLU A 143 -9.24 -9.87 4.11
CA GLU A 143 -10.18 -10.40 3.11
C GLU A 143 -11.43 -9.51 2.97
N ALA A 144 -11.98 -9.00 4.07
CA ALA A 144 -13.13 -8.10 4.06
C ALA A 144 -12.83 -6.79 3.32
N GLU A 145 -11.67 -6.17 3.57
CA GLU A 145 -11.25 -4.94 2.88
C GLU A 145 -10.97 -5.21 1.39
N GLU A 146 -10.36 -6.36 1.05
CA GLU A 146 -10.16 -6.76 -0.35
C GLU A 146 -11.49 -6.89 -1.09
N LYS A 147 -12.45 -7.63 -0.52
CA LYS A 147 -13.80 -7.81 -1.10
C LYS A 147 -14.49 -6.47 -1.32
N ALA A 148 -14.42 -5.58 -0.33
CA ALA A 148 -15.01 -4.24 -0.43
C ALA A 148 -14.37 -3.41 -1.57
N PHE A 149 -13.05 -3.52 -1.76
CA PHE A 149 -12.38 -2.79 -2.83
C PHE A 149 -12.60 -3.41 -4.21
N PHE A 150 -12.58 -4.74 -4.35
CA PHE A 150 -12.90 -5.42 -5.61
C PHE A 150 -14.30 -5.05 -6.13
N ALA A 151 -15.26 -4.82 -5.24
CA ALA A 151 -16.61 -4.38 -5.63
C ALA A 151 -16.64 -2.99 -6.32
N THR A 152 -15.60 -2.17 -6.17
CA THR A 152 -15.56 -0.79 -6.66
C THR A 152 -14.45 -0.51 -7.67
N ILE A 153 -13.38 -1.33 -7.66
CA ILE A 153 -12.17 -1.09 -8.46
C ILE A 153 -12.44 -1.06 -9.97
N ASP A 154 -13.30 -1.95 -10.50
CA ASP A 154 -13.62 -1.98 -11.93
C ASP A 154 -14.27 -0.67 -12.40
N GLY A 155 -15.17 -0.11 -11.58
CA GLY A 155 -15.79 1.19 -11.84
C GLY A 155 -14.76 2.31 -11.78
N GLY A 156 -13.86 2.26 -10.80
CA GLY A 156 -12.76 3.21 -10.65
C GLY A 156 -11.84 3.22 -11.86
N MET A 157 -11.41 2.05 -12.34
CA MET A 157 -10.54 1.93 -13.52
C MET A 157 -11.22 2.47 -14.79
N LYS A 158 -12.50 2.14 -15.01
CA LYS A 158 -13.26 2.71 -16.14
C LYS A 158 -13.35 4.23 -16.07
N ARG A 159 -13.56 4.80 -14.89
CA ARG A 159 -13.63 6.25 -14.69
C ARG A 159 -12.28 6.91 -14.94
N ILE A 160 -11.17 6.27 -14.57
CA ILE A 160 -9.81 6.72 -14.88
C ILE A 160 -9.57 6.73 -16.39
N ASP A 161 -9.93 5.66 -17.09
CA ASP A 161 -9.76 5.56 -18.55
C ASP A 161 -10.55 6.66 -19.29
N GLN A 162 -11.77 6.95 -18.83
CA GLN A 162 -12.59 8.06 -19.33
C GLN A 162 -11.93 9.41 -19.07
N LEU A 163 -11.43 9.63 -17.86
CA LEU A 163 -10.73 10.86 -17.47
C LEU A 163 -9.50 11.11 -18.35
N PHE A 164 -8.66 10.10 -18.56
CA PHE A 164 -7.48 10.22 -19.40
C PHE A 164 -7.81 10.43 -20.88
N THR A 165 -8.90 9.82 -21.35
CA THR A 165 -9.38 10.03 -22.73
C THR A 165 -9.83 11.47 -22.94
N GLN A 166 -10.67 11.99 -22.02
CA GLN A 166 -11.11 13.39 -22.06
C GLN A 166 -9.91 14.36 -21.99
N MET A 167 -8.95 14.09 -21.10
CA MET A 167 -7.76 14.94 -20.99
C MET A 167 -6.94 14.99 -22.27
N ARG A 168 -6.82 13.88 -23.02
CA ARG A 168 -6.16 13.87 -24.33
C ARG A 168 -6.92 14.72 -25.35
N GLU A 169 -8.24 14.59 -25.40
CA GLU A 169 -9.09 15.37 -26.31
C GLU A 169 -8.99 16.87 -26.03
N GLU A 170 -8.91 17.25 -24.74
CA GLU A 170 -8.80 18.63 -24.29
C GLU A 170 -7.34 19.15 -24.27
N SER A 171 -6.35 18.32 -24.63
CA SER A 171 -4.92 18.64 -24.51
C SER A 171 -4.51 19.10 -23.10
N ALA A 172 -5.17 18.57 -22.07
CA ALA A 172 -4.85 18.83 -20.68
C ALA A 172 -3.59 18.07 -20.26
N VAL A 173 -2.78 18.68 -19.39
CA VAL A 173 -1.50 18.10 -18.94
C VAL A 173 -1.53 17.71 -17.46
N MET A 174 -2.55 18.15 -16.70
CA MET A 174 -2.63 17.95 -15.26
C MET A 174 -3.98 17.34 -14.87
N VAL A 175 -3.95 16.23 -14.14
CA VAL A 175 -5.15 15.60 -13.58
C VAL A 175 -5.73 16.52 -12.49
N PRO A 176 -7.00 16.95 -12.62
CA PRO A 176 -7.63 17.84 -11.64
C PRO A 176 -7.77 17.17 -10.27
N GLY A 177 -7.39 17.87 -9.21
CA GLY A 177 -7.47 17.35 -7.84
C GLY A 177 -8.89 16.96 -7.39
N GLU A 178 -9.93 17.61 -7.92
CA GLU A 178 -11.33 17.27 -7.67
C GLU A 178 -11.69 15.89 -8.24
N ALA A 179 -11.21 15.57 -9.45
CA ALA A 179 -11.42 14.25 -10.06
C ALA A 179 -10.68 13.15 -9.27
N VAL A 180 -9.49 13.46 -8.74
CA VAL A 180 -8.78 12.56 -7.81
C VAL A 180 -9.60 12.32 -6.55
N ALA A 181 -10.18 13.38 -5.96
CA ALA A 181 -11.00 13.27 -4.76
C ALA A 181 -12.26 12.44 -5.00
N GLU A 182 -12.93 12.63 -6.14
CA GLU A 182 -14.07 11.80 -6.59
C GLU A 182 -13.66 10.33 -6.69
N LEU A 183 -12.56 10.03 -7.38
CA LEU A 183 -12.04 8.67 -7.55
C LEU A 183 -11.68 8.01 -6.21
N ASN A 184 -11.16 8.79 -5.26
CA ASN A 184 -10.82 8.29 -3.94
C ASN A 184 -12.06 8.06 -3.05
N ALA A 185 -12.98 9.02 -3.01
CA ALA A 185 -14.16 8.97 -2.15
C ALA A 185 -15.19 7.95 -2.66
N THR A 186 -15.47 7.94 -3.96
CA THR A 186 -16.54 7.14 -4.57
C THR A 186 -16.08 5.72 -4.89
N TYR A 187 -14.91 5.59 -5.54
CA TYR A 187 -14.42 4.31 -6.05
C TYR A 187 -13.31 3.71 -5.19
N GLY A 188 -12.87 4.44 -4.16
CA GLY A 188 -11.87 3.95 -3.24
C GLY A 188 -10.45 3.87 -3.81
N VAL A 189 -10.22 4.47 -4.97
CA VAL A 189 -8.92 4.46 -5.66
C VAL A 189 -7.91 5.29 -4.86
N PRO A 190 -6.76 4.74 -4.43
CA PRO A 190 -5.73 5.52 -3.76
C PRO A 190 -5.18 6.65 -4.65
N PRO A 191 -5.01 7.89 -4.15
CA PRO A 191 -4.50 9.00 -4.96
C PRO A 191 -3.08 8.73 -5.50
N GLU A 192 -2.24 8.01 -4.77
CA GLU A 192 -0.90 7.61 -5.22
C GLU A 192 -0.95 6.60 -6.38
N LEU A 193 -2.00 5.78 -6.46
CA LEU A 193 -2.21 4.98 -7.66
C LEU A 193 -2.47 5.92 -8.82
N LEU A 194 -3.46 6.80 -8.68
CA LEU A 194 -3.84 7.66 -9.78
C LEU A 194 -2.64 8.48 -10.26
N GLN A 195 -1.80 8.98 -9.34
CA GLN A 195 -0.51 9.59 -9.68
C GLN A 195 0.41 8.67 -10.51
N THR A 196 0.53 7.39 -10.15
CA THR A 196 1.36 6.43 -10.88
C THR A 196 0.81 6.21 -12.30
N LEU A 197 -0.50 6.00 -12.45
CA LEU A 197 -1.17 5.83 -13.74
C LEU A 197 -1.08 7.11 -14.59
N SER A 198 -1.23 8.28 -13.96
CA SER A 198 -1.05 9.57 -14.62
C SER A 198 0.35 9.70 -15.19
N ALA A 199 1.38 9.33 -14.42
CA ALA A 199 2.76 9.39 -14.88
C ALA A 199 3.03 8.43 -16.06
N GLU A 200 2.44 7.23 -16.05
CA GLU A 200 2.51 6.27 -17.17
C GLU A 200 1.90 6.87 -18.46
N GLU A 201 0.85 7.69 -18.32
CA GLU A 201 0.18 8.39 -19.42
C GLU A 201 0.75 9.79 -19.71
N ASN A 202 1.89 10.17 -19.10
CA ASN A 202 2.53 11.49 -19.21
C ASN A 202 1.70 12.68 -18.70
N PHE A 203 0.74 12.44 -17.81
CA PHE A 203 0.03 13.47 -17.07
C PHE A 203 0.71 13.82 -15.75
N THR A 204 0.63 15.10 -15.39
CA THR A 204 0.98 15.61 -14.06
C THR A 204 -0.22 15.51 -13.11
N PHE A 205 0.01 15.65 -11.81
CA PHE A 205 -0.99 15.36 -10.78
C PHE A 205 -1.14 16.51 -9.78
N ASP A 206 -2.36 17.03 -9.62
CA ASP A 206 -2.63 18.14 -8.70
C ASP A 206 -2.87 17.67 -7.26
N TRP A 207 -1.77 17.47 -6.52
CA TRP A 207 -1.82 17.13 -5.09
C TRP A 207 -2.45 18.21 -4.22
N HIS A 208 -2.27 19.48 -4.58
CA HIS A 208 -2.78 20.60 -3.81
C HIS A 208 -4.31 20.68 -3.93
N GLY A 209 -4.82 20.60 -5.17
CA GLY A 209 -6.25 20.52 -5.43
C GLY A 209 -6.90 19.31 -4.80
N TYR A 210 -6.24 18.14 -4.83
CA TYR A 210 -6.75 16.93 -4.17
C TYR A 210 -6.92 17.15 -2.67
N ARG A 211 -5.90 17.68 -1.98
CA ARG A 211 -5.98 17.94 -0.54
C ARG A 211 -7.10 18.93 -0.21
N LYS A 212 -7.18 20.03 -0.96
CA LYS A 212 -8.25 21.02 -0.79
C LYS A 212 -9.65 20.41 -0.97
N ALA A 213 -9.82 19.56 -1.98
CA ALA A 213 -11.09 18.88 -2.25
C ALA A 213 -11.45 17.88 -1.14
N MET A 214 -10.47 17.13 -0.61
CA MET A 214 -10.69 16.23 0.52
C MET A 214 -11.01 16.97 1.82
N ASP A 215 -10.36 18.10 2.08
CA ASP A 215 -10.64 18.94 3.25
C ASP A 215 -12.07 19.48 3.17
N GLN A 216 -12.51 19.96 2.00
CA GLN A 216 -13.88 20.41 1.78
C GLN A 216 -14.88 19.27 1.98
N HIS A 217 -14.61 18.09 1.40
CA HIS A 217 -15.46 16.92 1.57
C HIS A 217 -15.57 16.47 3.04
N ALA A 218 -14.49 16.60 3.83
CA ALA A 218 -14.51 16.30 5.27
C ALA A 218 -15.41 17.28 6.05
N ILE A 219 -15.40 18.56 5.68
CA ILE A 219 -16.30 19.59 6.24
C ILE A 219 -17.76 19.27 5.89
N ASP A 220 -18.04 18.99 4.62
CA ASP A 220 -19.40 18.76 4.11
C ASP A 220 -20.03 17.46 4.68
N SER A 221 -19.21 16.44 4.93
CA SER A 221 -19.65 15.16 5.50
C SER A 221 -19.75 15.12 7.03
N GLY A 222 -19.49 16.25 7.72
CA GLY A 222 -19.61 16.36 9.17
C GLY A 222 -18.55 15.56 9.95
N ALA A 223 -17.45 15.19 9.30
CA ALA A 223 -16.36 14.43 9.90
C ALA A 223 -15.21 15.31 10.42
N GLY A 224 -15.39 16.64 10.45
CA GLY A 224 -14.46 17.62 11.01
C GLY A 224 -14.35 17.55 12.52
#